data_AF-A0A1Q6XZ48-F1
#
_entry.id   AF-A0A1Q6XZ48-F1
#
_cell.length_a   1.000
_cell.length_b   1.000
_cell.length_c   1.000
_cell.angle_alpha   90.00
_cell.angle_beta   90.00
_cell.angle_gamma   90.00
#
_symmetry.space_group_name_H-M   'P 1'
#
loop_
_entity.id
_entity.type
_entity.pdbx_description
1 polymer ?
#
loop_
_entity_poly.entity_id
_entity_poly.type
_entity_poly.pdbx_seq_one_letter_code
_entity_poly.pdbx_strand_id
1 'polypeptide(L)'
;MHYLALACDYDGTLAKDGVVRPQTIDALERVGASGRKLILITGRLLEDLQMAFPRLDLFTYVVAENGALLYNPADLTEKLLGEAPPRQFIQALQERGVTPLVTGRVIVASLHPHEKTIVDVIAKLGLELQVIFNKGAVMVLPTGVNKATGLIAALQELKLSAHNVVGIGDAENDLSFLSLCECSVAVANAIPLLKEQADYTMKAENGDGVIELIEQLLVDDLKTLDQRAGRRHTQPT
;
A
#
# COMPACT_ATOMS: atom_id res chain seq x y z
N MET A 1 -22.52 8.98 -5.22
CA MET A 1 -21.13 8.51 -5.22
C MET A 1 -20.89 7.87 -3.86
N HIS A 2 -20.85 6.54 -3.84
CA HIS A 2 -20.66 5.69 -2.68
C HIS A 2 -19.17 5.61 -2.32
N TYR A 3 -18.33 5.40 -3.33
CA TYR A 3 -16.88 5.39 -3.19
C TYR A 3 -16.31 6.80 -3.36
N LEU A 4 -15.72 7.33 -2.29
CA LEU A 4 -15.18 8.68 -2.20
C LEU A 4 -13.65 8.72 -2.32
N ALA A 5 -12.98 7.58 -2.15
CA ALA A 5 -11.52 7.49 -2.28
C ALA A 5 -11.08 6.20 -2.99
N LEU A 6 -9.96 6.29 -3.69
CA LEU A 6 -9.20 5.17 -4.24
C LEU A 6 -7.85 5.11 -3.53
N ALA A 7 -7.62 4.01 -2.81
CA ALA A 7 -6.37 3.67 -2.19
C ALA A 7 -5.64 2.64 -3.06
N CYS A 8 -4.42 2.93 -3.48
CA CYS A 8 -3.68 2.04 -4.38
C CYS A 8 -2.25 1.78 -3.89
N ASP A 9 -1.80 0.55 -4.08
CA ASP A 9 -0.38 0.24 -3.98
C ASP A 9 0.42 0.83 -5.16
N TYR A 10 1.74 0.99 -4.98
CA TYR A 10 2.64 1.47 -6.03
C TYR A 10 3.26 0.34 -6.88
N ASP A 11 4.12 -0.50 -6.31
CA ASP A 11 4.98 -1.43 -7.05
C ASP A 11 4.25 -2.72 -7.43
N GLY A 12 4.07 -2.95 -8.73
CA GLY A 12 3.27 -4.08 -9.21
C GLY A 12 1.79 -3.76 -9.34
N THR A 13 1.36 -2.59 -8.84
CA THR A 13 -0.01 -2.09 -8.95
C THR A 13 -0.09 -0.87 -9.88
N LEU A 14 0.39 0.31 -9.49
CA LEU A 14 0.47 1.46 -10.41
C LEU A 14 1.63 1.33 -11.39
N ALA A 15 2.77 0.89 -10.88
CA ALA A 15 4.04 0.84 -11.58
C ALA A 15 4.36 -0.57 -12.04
N LYS A 16 4.97 -0.67 -13.23
CA LYS A 16 5.66 -1.87 -13.70
C LYS A 16 7.15 -1.58 -13.70
N ASP A 17 7.93 -2.41 -13.01
CA ASP A 17 9.38 -2.23 -12.85
C ASP A 17 9.74 -0.83 -12.32
N GLY A 18 8.91 -0.30 -11.41
CA GLY A 18 9.08 1.02 -10.79
C GLY A 18 8.65 2.21 -11.65
N VAL A 19 8.16 1.99 -12.87
CA VAL A 19 7.72 3.04 -13.80
C VAL A 19 6.19 3.07 -13.94
N VAL A 20 5.59 4.25 -13.74
CA VAL A 20 4.17 4.50 -14.02
C VAL A 20 4.04 5.07 -15.43
N ARG A 21 3.17 4.48 -16.26
CA ARG A 21 2.95 4.95 -17.63
C ARG A 21 2.04 6.19 -17.66
N PRO A 22 2.16 7.05 -18.70
CA PRO A 22 1.32 8.24 -18.86
C PRO A 22 -0.18 7.93 -18.81
N GLN A 23 -0.64 6.83 -19.41
CA GLN A 23 -2.06 6.46 -19.41
C GLN A 23 -2.60 6.18 -18.01
N THR A 24 -1.77 5.66 -17.11
CA THR A 24 -2.13 5.45 -15.72
C THR A 24 -2.24 6.78 -14.99
N ILE A 25 -1.33 7.73 -15.28
CA ILE A 25 -1.38 9.10 -14.76
C ILE A 25 -2.67 9.80 -15.21
N ASP A 26 -3.00 9.73 -16.51
CA ASP A 26 -4.22 10.31 -17.06
C ASP A 26 -5.48 9.72 -16.39
N ALA A 27 -5.46 8.42 -16.08
CA ALA A 27 -6.55 7.79 -15.34
C ALA A 27 -6.67 8.30 -13.90
N LEU A 28 -5.56 8.46 -13.18
CA LEU A 28 -5.54 9.05 -11.85
C LEU A 28 -6.04 10.50 -11.86
N GLU A 29 -5.63 11.31 -12.84
CA GLU A 29 -6.12 12.68 -13.00
C GLU A 29 -7.65 12.72 -13.19
N ARG A 30 -8.22 11.80 -13.96
CA ARG A 30 -9.69 11.67 -14.10
C ARG A 30 -10.38 11.30 -12.79
N VAL A 31 -9.77 10.44 -11.95
CA VAL A 31 -10.31 10.14 -10.61
C VAL A 31 -10.31 11.40 -9.74
N GLY A 32 -9.20 12.13 -9.68
CA GLY A 32 -9.11 13.38 -8.93
C GLY A 32 -10.12 14.43 -9.41
N ALA A 33 -10.27 14.58 -10.73
CA ALA A 33 -11.25 15.50 -11.34
C ALA A 33 -12.70 15.13 -11.04
N SER A 34 -13.00 13.85 -10.74
CA SER A 34 -14.33 13.42 -10.30
C SER A 34 -14.69 13.84 -8.87
N GLY A 35 -13.75 14.43 -8.14
CA GLY A 35 -13.89 14.84 -6.74
C GLY A 35 -13.52 13.73 -5.73
N ARG A 36 -13.16 12.54 -6.20
CA ARG A 36 -12.65 11.45 -5.35
C ARG A 36 -11.22 11.73 -4.88
N LYS A 37 -10.88 11.24 -3.71
CA LYS A 37 -9.53 11.34 -3.13
C LYS A 37 -8.67 10.19 -3.61
N LEU A 38 -7.41 10.47 -3.90
CA LEU A 38 -6.39 9.48 -4.21
C LEU A 38 -5.47 9.33 -3.00
N ILE A 39 -5.25 8.08 -2.59
CA ILE A 39 -4.34 7.73 -1.49
C ILE A 39 -3.33 6.71 -2.03
N LEU A 40 -2.05 7.07 -2.05
CA LEU A 40 -0.98 6.15 -2.43
C LEU A 40 -0.51 5.41 -1.20
N ILE A 41 -0.31 4.10 -1.28
CA ILE A 41 0.23 3.29 -0.19
C ILE A 41 1.43 2.51 -0.71
N THR A 42 2.58 2.58 -0.06
CA THR A 42 3.79 1.93 -0.57
C THR A 42 4.75 1.50 0.53
N GLY A 43 5.54 0.47 0.25
CA GLY A 43 6.68 0.07 1.07
C GLY A 43 7.94 0.91 0.82
N ARG A 44 7.96 1.76 -0.22
CA ARG A 44 9.11 2.60 -0.56
C ARG A 44 9.39 3.66 0.50
N LEU A 45 10.66 4.06 0.57
CA LEU A 45 11.05 5.31 1.21
C LEU A 45 10.46 6.49 0.43
N LEU A 46 10.16 7.58 1.11
CA LEU A 46 9.55 8.75 0.49
C LEU A 46 10.46 9.36 -0.60
N GLU A 47 11.76 9.46 -0.35
CA GLU A 47 12.72 10.00 -1.33
C GLU A 47 12.79 9.14 -2.59
N ASP A 48 12.87 7.81 -2.40
CA ASP A 48 12.92 6.85 -3.51
C ASP A 48 11.64 6.91 -4.35
N LEU A 49 10.50 7.11 -3.68
CA LEU A 49 9.23 7.32 -4.35
C LEU A 49 9.20 8.65 -5.11
N GLN A 50 9.62 9.76 -4.49
CA GLN A 50 9.66 11.08 -5.12
C GLN A 50 10.55 11.09 -6.37
N MET A 51 11.69 10.37 -6.34
CA MET A 51 12.57 10.22 -7.49
C MET A 51 11.95 9.35 -8.59
N ALA A 52 11.31 8.24 -8.23
CA ALA A 52 10.72 7.32 -9.20
C ALA A 52 9.42 7.83 -9.82
N PHE A 53 8.64 8.58 -9.06
CA PHE A 53 7.32 9.08 -9.46
C PHE A 53 7.10 10.51 -8.95
N PRO A 54 7.48 11.52 -9.75
CA PRO A 54 7.40 12.93 -9.34
C PRO A 54 5.97 13.48 -9.27
N ARG A 55 4.97 12.73 -9.77
CA ARG A 55 3.55 13.15 -9.79
C ARG A 55 2.80 12.83 -8.50
N LEU A 56 3.46 12.98 -7.34
CA LEU A 56 2.81 12.81 -6.04
C LEU A 56 1.72 13.87 -5.79
N ASP A 57 1.71 14.97 -6.54
CA ASP A 57 0.66 16.00 -6.54
C ASP A 57 -0.74 15.45 -6.85
N LEU A 58 -0.84 14.30 -7.51
CA LEU A 58 -2.10 13.62 -7.79
C LEU A 58 -2.77 13.07 -6.53
N PHE A 59 -1.98 12.80 -5.50
CA PHE A 59 -2.42 12.12 -4.29
C PHE A 59 -2.73 13.13 -3.20
N THR A 60 -3.86 12.94 -2.51
CA THR A 60 -4.18 13.77 -1.34
C THR A 60 -3.30 13.38 -0.15
N TYR A 61 -3.01 12.09 0.00
CA TYR A 61 -2.04 11.58 0.95
C TYR A 61 -1.22 10.43 0.35
N VAL A 62 0.03 10.35 0.78
CA VAL A 62 0.93 9.22 0.52
C VAL A 62 1.26 8.55 1.84
N VAL A 63 0.97 7.27 1.93
CA VAL A 63 1.34 6.39 3.03
C VAL A 63 2.60 5.63 2.59
N ALA A 64 3.76 6.14 2.99
CA ALA A 64 5.06 5.58 2.68
C ALA A 64 5.58 4.67 3.80
N GLU A 65 6.73 4.03 3.59
CA GLU A 65 7.40 3.17 4.56
C GLU A 65 6.47 2.09 5.12
N ASN A 66 5.67 1.49 4.24
CA ASN A 66 4.74 0.41 4.54
C ASN A 66 3.73 0.76 5.66
N GLY A 67 3.32 2.03 5.74
CA GLY A 67 2.37 2.51 6.74
C GLY A 67 2.96 3.38 7.84
N ALA A 68 4.28 3.58 7.87
CA ALA A 68 4.94 4.26 8.96
C ALA A 68 5.11 5.79 8.77
N LEU A 69 4.91 6.28 7.55
CA LEU A 69 5.07 7.68 7.21
C LEU A 69 3.85 8.15 6.42
N LEU A 70 3.13 9.13 6.95
CA LEU A 70 2.09 9.84 6.21
C LEU A 70 2.66 11.15 5.67
N TYR A 71 2.56 11.34 4.37
CA TYR A 71 3.03 12.53 3.67
C TYR A 71 1.87 13.23 2.95
N ASN A 72 1.79 14.54 3.08
CA ASN A 72 0.83 15.39 2.36
C ASN A 72 1.55 16.14 1.22
N PRO A 73 1.31 15.77 -0.05
CA PRO A 73 1.94 16.45 -1.18
C PRO A 73 1.57 17.93 -1.34
N ALA A 74 0.44 18.38 -0.78
CA ALA A 74 -0.04 19.75 -0.97
C ALA A 74 0.75 20.79 -0.14
N ASP A 75 1.23 20.41 1.04
CA ASP A 75 1.98 21.29 1.95
C ASP A 75 3.35 20.73 2.36
N LEU A 76 3.73 19.57 1.81
CA LEU A 76 4.99 18.87 2.04
C LEU A 76 5.19 18.41 3.49
N THR A 77 4.10 18.26 4.26
CA THR A 77 4.19 17.82 5.66
C THR A 77 4.37 16.30 5.78
N GLU A 78 5.22 15.91 6.73
CA GLU A 78 5.47 14.52 7.12
C GLU A 78 4.95 14.27 8.54
N LYS A 79 4.26 13.15 8.73
CA LYS A 79 3.81 12.65 10.03
C LYS A 79 4.26 11.21 10.21
N LEU A 80 5.15 10.99 11.18
CA LEU A 80 5.60 9.65 11.55
C LEU A 80 4.50 8.94 12.35
N LEU A 81 4.27 7.67 12.02
CA LEU A 81 3.30 6.79 12.66
C LEU A 81 3.97 5.68 13.47
N GLY A 82 5.26 5.85 13.79
CA GLY A 82 6.05 4.95 14.61
C GLY A 82 7.39 5.58 14.99
N GLU A 83 8.11 4.91 15.89
CA GLU A 83 9.43 5.34 16.33
C GLU A 83 10.52 4.92 15.36
N ALA A 84 11.59 5.71 15.27
CA ALA A 84 12.74 5.37 14.45
C ALA A 84 13.41 4.06 14.93
N PRO A 85 13.92 3.23 14.01
CA PRO A 85 14.58 1.98 14.37
C PRO A 85 15.82 2.27 15.25
N PRO A 86 16.03 1.53 16.36
CA PRO A 86 17.19 1.75 17.21
C PRO A 86 18.51 1.60 16.44
N ARG A 87 19.45 2.52 16.64
CA ARG A 87 20.76 2.46 15.94
C ARG A 87 21.49 1.14 16.17
N GLN A 88 21.41 0.60 17.38
CA GLN A 88 21.99 -0.70 17.73
C GLN A 88 21.37 -1.86 16.95
N PHE A 89 20.10 -1.76 16.57
CA PHE A 89 19.43 -2.76 15.74
C PHE A 89 20.01 -2.78 14.33
N ILE A 90 20.11 -1.60 13.71
CA ILE A 90 20.68 -1.43 12.36
C ILE A 90 22.13 -1.94 12.33
N GLN A 91 22.94 -1.53 13.31
CA GLN A 91 24.34 -1.95 13.41
C GLN A 91 24.46 -3.48 13.56
N ALA A 92 23.66 -4.09 14.43
CA ALA A 92 23.70 -5.54 14.64
C ALA A 92 23.29 -6.34 13.40
N LEU A 93 22.36 -5.82 12.58
CA LEU A 93 22.01 -6.42 11.28
C LEU A 93 23.19 -6.33 10.29
N GLN A 94 23.82 -5.16 10.19
CA GLN A 94 24.96 -4.94 9.31
C GLN A 94 26.16 -5.82 9.70
N GLU A 95 26.48 -5.93 10.99
CA GLU A 95 27.55 -6.80 11.51
C GLU A 95 27.29 -8.29 11.22
N ARG A 96 26.03 -8.69 11.08
CA ARG A 96 25.63 -10.05 10.69
C ARG A 96 25.49 -10.26 9.18
N GLY A 97 25.92 -9.29 8.37
CA GLY A 97 25.91 -9.40 6.92
C GLY A 97 24.51 -9.30 6.30
N VAL A 98 23.55 -8.64 6.96
CA VAL A 98 22.28 -8.29 6.33
C VAL A 98 22.51 -7.12 5.39
N THR A 99 22.71 -7.43 4.11
CA THR A 99 22.99 -6.46 3.05
C THR A 99 22.35 -6.92 1.72
N PRO A 100 21.76 -6.02 0.93
CA PRO A 100 21.57 -4.60 1.20
C PRO A 100 20.51 -4.36 2.29
N LEU A 101 20.74 -3.33 3.11
CA LEU A 101 19.82 -2.86 4.14
C LEU A 101 19.39 -1.43 3.80
N VAL A 102 18.08 -1.22 3.69
CA VAL A 102 17.45 0.08 3.48
C VAL A 102 16.88 0.53 4.82
N THR A 103 17.10 1.80 5.19
CA THR A 103 16.60 2.39 6.43
C THR A 103 15.90 3.69 6.11
N GLY A 104 14.62 3.79 6.45
CA GLY A 104 13.81 5.00 6.36
C GLY A 104 13.76 5.76 7.67
N ARG A 105 12.74 6.61 7.85
CA ARG A 105 12.48 7.27 9.14
C ARG A 105 12.10 6.26 10.21
N VAL A 106 11.31 5.25 9.85
CA VAL A 106 10.73 4.25 10.77
C VAL A 106 10.97 2.82 10.29
N ILE A 107 10.99 2.58 8.97
CA ILE A 107 11.18 1.24 8.41
C ILE A 107 12.67 0.85 8.32
N VAL A 108 12.95 -0.43 8.53
CA VAL A 108 14.19 -1.09 8.07
C VAL A 108 13.79 -2.21 7.13
N ALA A 109 14.40 -2.29 5.95
CA ALA A 109 14.09 -3.33 4.98
C ALA A 109 15.35 -4.01 4.44
N SER A 110 15.29 -5.33 4.25
CA SER A 110 16.24 -6.09 3.46
C SER A 110 15.60 -6.49 2.14
N LEU A 111 16.32 -6.29 1.03
CA LEU A 111 15.86 -6.67 -0.31
C LEU A 111 15.98 -8.19 -0.57
N HIS A 112 16.56 -8.93 0.38
CA HIS A 112 16.75 -10.36 0.30
C HIS A 112 16.16 -11.05 1.53
N PRO A 113 15.94 -12.38 1.48
CA PRO A 113 15.49 -13.15 2.63
C PRO A 113 16.56 -13.20 3.74
N HIS A 114 16.36 -12.44 4.81
CA HIS A 114 17.21 -12.41 6.01
C HIS A 114 16.38 -12.55 7.30
N GLU A 115 15.15 -13.08 7.20
CA GLU A 115 14.16 -13.10 8.27
C GLU A 115 14.65 -13.80 9.53
N LYS A 116 15.41 -14.89 9.40
CA LYS A 116 15.99 -15.61 10.56
C LYS A 116 16.96 -14.72 11.33
N THR A 117 17.90 -14.10 10.63
CA THR A 117 18.89 -13.20 11.24
C THR A 117 18.22 -11.98 11.87
N ILE A 118 17.21 -11.42 11.19
CA ILE A 118 16.45 -10.26 11.68
C ILE A 118 15.72 -10.61 12.97
N VAL A 119 14.94 -11.70 12.99
CA VAL A 119 14.20 -12.15 14.18
C VAL A 119 15.16 -12.44 15.35
N ASP A 120 16.31 -13.08 15.08
CA ASP A 120 17.31 -13.35 16.10
C ASP A 120 17.90 -12.05 16.71
N VAL A 121 18.08 -11.00 15.92
CA VAL A 121 18.58 -9.70 16.41
C VAL A 121 17.50 -8.98 17.21
N ILE A 122 16.24 -8.97 16.74
CA ILE A 122 15.10 -8.42 17.48
C ILE A 122 15.01 -9.06 18.87
N ALA A 123 15.04 -10.39 18.93
CA ALA A 123 14.95 -11.14 20.19
C ALA A 123 16.13 -10.87 21.13
N LYS A 124 17.37 -10.85 20.61
CA LYS A 124 18.58 -10.59 21.42
C LYS A 124 18.63 -9.18 22.01
N LEU A 125 18.06 -8.21 21.31
CA LEU A 125 18.01 -6.81 21.76
C LEU A 125 16.74 -6.49 22.56
N GLY A 126 15.80 -7.43 22.69
CA GLY A 126 14.54 -7.23 23.42
C GLY A 126 13.64 -6.18 22.79
N LEU A 127 13.61 -6.11 21.46
CA LEU A 127 12.86 -5.08 20.72
C LEU A 127 11.44 -5.54 20.38
N GLU A 128 10.49 -4.63 20.44
CA GLU A 128 9.09 -4.84 20.01
C GLU A 128 8.91 -4.41 18.55
N LEU A 129 9.51 -5.17 17.65
CA LEU A 129 9.44 -4.97 16.20
C LEU A 129 8.75 -6.15 15.53
N GLN A 130 7.99 -5.86 14.48
CA GLN A 130 7.34 -6.88 13.65
C GLN A 130 8.02 -7.02 12.29
N VAL A 131 7.96 -8.23 11.74
CA VAL A 131 8.50 -8.58 10.42
C VAL A 131 7.35 -8.74 9.44
N ILE A 132 7.45 -8.05 8.30
CA ILE A 132 6.46 -8.07 7.21
C ILE A 132 7.17 -8.52 5.93
N PHE A 133 6.55 -9.45 5.22
CA PHE A 133 7.08 -9.99 3.97
C PHE A 133 6.45 -9.29 2.75
N ASN A 134 7.25 -9.09 1.71
CA ASN A 134 6.79 -8.59 0.43
C ASN A 134 7.65 -9.19 -0.69
N LYS A 135 7.13 -10.19 -1.42
CA LYS A 135 7.81 -10.80 -2.59
C LYS A 135 9.29 -11.12 -2.40
N GLY A 136 9.66 -11.66 -1.23
CA GLY A 136 11.04 -12.03 -0.88
C GLY A 136 11.87 -10.95 -0.18
N ALA A 137 11.40 -9.70 -0.14
CA ALA A 137 11.92 -8.66 0.73
C ALA A 137 11.35 -8.82 2.15
N VAL A 138 12.13 -8.39 3.14
CA VAL A 138 11.78 -8.43 4.56
C VAL A 138 11.78 -7.01 5.11
N MET A 139 10.62 -6.54 5.56
CA MET A 139 10.42 -5.22 6.16
C MET A 139 10.27 -5.37 7.68
N VAL A 140 10.86 -4.46 8.43
CA VAL A 140 10.84 -4.42 9.89
C VAL A 140 10.32 -3.06 10.33
N LEU A 141 9.26 -3.10 11.13
CA LEU A 141 8.51 -1.93 11.59
C LEU A 141 8.16 -2.08 13.07
N PRO A 142 7.83 -0.98 13.78
CA PRO A 142 7.20 -1.07 15.09
C PRO A 142 5.94 -1.94 15.07
N THR A 143 5.70 -2.69 16.15
CA THR A 143 4.49 -3.50 16.27
C THR A 143 3.24 -2.65 16.10
N GLY A 144 2.29 -3.13 15.29
CA GLY A 144 1.06 -2.42 14.97
C GLY A 144 1.15 -1.47 13.79
N VAL A 145 2.34 -1.19 13.24
CA VAL A 145 2.51 -0.30 12.07
C VAL A 145 2.53 -1.09 10.76
N ASN A 146 1.51 -0.93 9.93
CA ASN A 146 1.42 -1.55 8.59
C ASN A 146 0.62 -0.67 7.61
N LYS A 147 0.47 -1.12 6.35
CA LYS A 147 -0.28 -0.39 5.31
C LYS A 147 -1.71 -0.06 5.75
N ALA A 148 -2.36 -0.95 6.50
CA ALA A 148 -3.71 -0.75 7.03
C ALA A 148 -3.76 0.43 8.03
N THR A 149 -2.85 0.47 9.00
CA THR A 149 -2.81 1.57 9.98
C THR A 149 -2.42 2.91 9.35
N GLY A 150 -1.56 2.88 8.33
CA GLY A 150 -1.25 4.05 7.53
C GLY A 150 -2.46 4.58 6.74
N LEU A 151 -3.25 3.69 6.14
CA LEU A 151 -4.51 4.05 5.50
C LEU A 151 -5.50 4.64 6.50
N ILE A 152 -5.64 4.05 7.70
CA ILE A 152 -6.50 4.59 8.76
C ILE A 152 -6.09 6.03 9.11
N ALA A 153 -4.79 6.28 9.27
CA ALA A 153 -4.29 7.62 9.55
C ALA A 153 -4.64 8.62 8.43
N ALA A 154 -4.48 8.22 7.15
CA ALA A 154 -4.87 9.06 6.01
C ALA A 154 -6.39 9.34 6.00
N LEU A 155 -7.22 8.33 6.25
CA LEU A 155 -8.68 8.48 6.27
C LEU A 155 -9.16 9.38 7.40
N GLN A 156 -8.49 9.36 8.56
CA GLN A 156 -8.77 10.27 9.67
C GLN A 156 -8.54 11.72 9.28
N GLU A 157 -7.42 12.05 8.64
CA GLU A 157 -7.13 13.40 8.15
C GLU A 157 -8.16 13.84 7.09
N LEU A 158 -8.59 12.91 6.23
CA LEU A 158 -9.61 13.13 5.20
C LEU A 158 -11.05 13.17 5.74
N LYS A 159 -11.27 12.76 7.00
CA LYS A 159 -12.60 12.55 7.60
C LYS A 159 -13.48 11.60 6.76
N LEU A 160 -12.88 10.56 6.21
CA LEU A 160 -13.54 9.53 5.43
C LEU A 160 -13.63 8.21 6.20
N SER A 161 -14.67 7.43 5.89
CA SER A 161 -14.82 6.06 6.38
C SER A 161 -14.17 5.09 5.40
N ALA A 162 -13.63 3.98 5.90
CA ALA A 162 -13.14 2.89 5.06
C ALA A 162 -14.25 2.28 4.19
N HIS A 163 -15.51 2.40 4.63
CA HIS A 163 -16.73 2.07 3.87
C HIS A 163 -16.94 2.92 2.59
N ASN A 164 -16.10 3.94 2.37
CA ASN A 164 -16.13 4.76 1.16
C ASN A 164 -14.88 4.59 0.29
N VAL A 165 -14.08 3.55 0.55
CA VAL A 165 -12.77 3.36 -0.09
C VAL A 165 -12.79 2.14 -0.99
N VAL A 166 -12.27 2.31 -2.20
CA VAL A 166 -11.84 1.21 -3.05
C VAL A 166 -10.34 1.03 -2.88
N GLY A 167 -9.91 -0.18 -2.52
CA GLY A 167 -8.50 -0.55 -2.43
C GLY A 167 -8.06 -1.36 -3.64
N ILE A 168 -6.85 -1.11 -4.16
CA ILE A 168 -6.23 -1.97 -5.20
C ILE A 168 -4.76 -2.28 -4.88
N GLY A 169 -4.37 -3.55 -4.98
CA GLY A 169 -3.03 -4.03 -4.66
C GLY A 169 -2.64 -5.34 -5.35
N ASP A 170 -1.43 -5.84 -5.06
CA ASP A 170 -0.87 -7.01 -5.74
C ASP A 170 -0.02 -7.98 -4.89
N ALA A 171 0.42 -7.58 -3.69
CA ALA A 171 1.36 -8.34 -2.85
C ALA A 171 0.83 -8.69 -1.45
N GLU A 172 1.60 -9.47 -0.67
CA GLU A 172 1.20 -9.94 0.66
C GLU A 172 0.90 -8.80 1.64
N ASN A 173 1.71 -7.73 1.62
CA ASN A 173 1.55 -6.59 2.51
C ASN A 173 0.32 -5.72 2.20
N ASP A 174 -0.27 -5.87 1.02
CA ASP A 174 -1.47 -5.13 0.60
C ASP A 174 -2.74 -5.68 1.25
N LEU A 175 -2.78 -6.99 1.54
CA LEU A 175 -3.92 -7.64 2.19
C LEU A 175 -4.41 -6.87 3.42
N SER A 176 -3.45 -6.33 4.19
CA SER A 176 -3.73 -5.58 5.41
C SER A 176 -4.64 -4.37 5.16
N PHE A 177 -4.34 -3.50 4.18
CA PHE A 177 -5.18 -2.34 3.91
C PHE A 177 -6.39 -2.69 3.03
N LEU A 178 -6.26 -3.67 2.13
CA LEU A 178 -7.36 -4.11 1.29
C LEU A 178 -8.52 -4.64 2.11
N SER A 179 -8.23 -5.39 3.19
CA SER A 179 -9.25 -5.91 4.13
C SER A 179 -10.01 -4.82 4.90
N LEU A 180 -9.53 -3.57 4.90
CA LEU A 180 -10.23 -2.43 5.51
C LEU A 180 -11.19 -1.75 4.54
N CYS A 181 -10.90 -1.79 3.24
CA CYS A 181 -11.68 -1.10 2.23
C CYS A 181 -13.05 -1.76 2.05
N GLU A 182 -14.07 -0.95 1.72
CA GLU A 182 -15.39 -1.48 1.35
C GLU A 182 -15.33 -2.40 0.14
N CYS A 183 -14.46 -2.06 -0.81
CA CYS A 183 -14.23 -2.84 -2.02
C CYS A 183 -12.74 -3.03 -2.23
N SER A 184 -12.31 -4.28 -2.22
CA SER A 184 -10.92 -4.70 -2.40
C SER A 184 -10.71 -5.31 -3.78
N VAL A 185 -9.64 -4.88 -4.46
CA VAL A 185 -9.37 -5.26 -5.85
C VAL A 185 -7.92 -5.74 -6.00
N ALA A 186 -7.76 -6.86 -6.70
CA ALA A 186 -6.49 -7.40 -7.14
C ALA A 186 -6.22 -7.03 -8.61
N VAL A 187 -4.99 -6.66 -8.96
CA VAL A 187 -4.56 -6.66 -10.37
C VAL A 187 -4.27 -8.08 -10.87
N ALA A 188 -4.26 -8.30 -12.19
CA ALA A 188 -4.09 -9.64 -12.75
C ALA A 188 -2.72 -10.29 -12.46
N ASN A 189 -1.68 -9.50 -12.17
CA ASN A 189 -0.36 -10.01 -11.75
C ASN A 189 -0.23 -10.20 -10.23
N ALA A 190 -1.31 -9.97 -9.46
CA ALA A 190 -1.29 -10.14 -8.02
C ALA A 190 -1.01 -11.59 -7.61
N ILE A 191 -0.45 -11.77 -6.42
CA ILE A 191 -0.22 -13.09 -5.84
C ILE A 191 -1.56 -13.86 -5.68
N PRO A 192 -1.55 -15.21 -5.77
CA PRO A 192 -2.77 -16.01 -5.67
C PRO A 192 -3.59 -15.74 -4.40
N LEU A 193 -2.91 -15.59 -3.25
CA LEU A 193 -3.56 -15.35 -1.97
C LEU A 193 -4.36 -14.03 -1.97
N LEU A 194 -3.83 -12.97 -2.58
CA LEU A 194 -4.53 -11.69 -2.67
C LEU A 194 -5.75 -11.78 -3.57
N LYS A 195 -5.64 -12.45 -4.73
CA LYS A 195 -6.78 -12.67 -5.63
C LYS A 195 -7.91 -13.48 -4.98
N GLU A 196 -7.57 -14.41 -4.10
CA GLU A 196 -8.55 -15.22 -3.38
C GLU A 196 -9.33 -14.39 -2.34
N GLN A 197 -8.65 -13.44 -1.69
CA GLN A 197 -9.20 -12.60 -0.63
C GLN A 197 -9.87 -11.31 -1.13
N ALA A 198 -9.46 -10.79 -2.29
CA ALA A 198 -10.04 -9.60 -2.88
C ALA A 198 -11.46 -9.87 -3.39
N ASP A 199 -12.33 -8.85 -3.33
CA ASP A 199 -13.70 -8.92 -3.86
C ASP A 199 -13.68 -9.11 -5.38
N TYR A 200 -12.73 -8.46 -6.04
CA TYR A 200 -12.56 -8.52 -7.48
C TYR A 200 -11.11 -8.71 -7.89
N THR A 201 -10.91 -9.43 -8.99
CA THR A 201 -9.62 -9.46 -9.69
C THR A 201 -9.82 -8.84 -11.08
N MET A 202 -9.05 -7.81 -11.40
CA MET A 202 -9.02 -7.20 -12.72
C MET A 202 -8.43 -8.16 -13.75
N LYS A 203 -8.75 -7.96 -15.03
CA LYS A 203 -8.22 -8.78 -16.12
C LYS A 203 -6.82 -8.35 -16.51
N ALA A 204 -6.52 -7.05 -16.36
CA ALA A 204 -5.24 -6.49 -16.72
C ALA A 204 -4.26 -6.39 -15.52
N GLU A 205 -2.98 -6.37 -15.85
CA GLU A 205 -1.86 -6.30 -14.91
C GLU A 205 -1.45 -4.84 -14.65
N ASN A 206 -0.83 -4.60 -13.50
CA ASN A 206 -0.22 -3.34 -13.11
C ASN A 206 -1.16 -2.14 -13.42
N GLY A 207 -0.61 -1.06 -13.98
CA GLY A 207 -1.33 0.16 -14.28
C GLY A 207 -2.50 -0.04 -15.25
N ASP A 208 -2.47 -1.05 -16.13
CA ASP A 208 -3.62 -1.38 -16.99
C ASP A 208 -4.80 -1.88 -16.15
N GLY A 209 -4.55 -2.69 -15.12
CA GLY A 209 -5.58 -3.12 -14.16
C GLY A 209 -6.15 -1.95 -13.36
N VAL A 210 -5.32 -0.98 -13.00
CA VAL A 210 -5.78 0.25 -12.33
C VAL A 210 -6.65 1.10 -13.27
N ILE A 211 -6.28 1.23 -14.54
CA ILE A 211 -7.10 1.91 -15.56
C ILE A 211 -8.46 1.22 -15.71
N GLU A 212 -8.47 -0.12 -15.82
CA GLU A 212 -9.70 -0.94 -15.91
C GLU A 212 -10.63 -0.71 -14.72
N LEU A 213 -10.08 -0.62 -13.50
CA LEU A 213 -10.85 -0.32 -12.29
C LEU A 213 -11.39 1.11 -12.32
N ILE A 214 -10.55 2.09 -12.67
CA ILE A 214 -10.92 3.51 -12.71
C ILE A 214 -12.06 3.75 -13.69
N GLU A 215 -12.03 3.12 -14.87
CA GLU A 215 -13.10 3.24 -15.84
C GLU A 215 -14.44 2.77 -15.26
N GLN A 216 -14.46 1.63 -14.57
CA GLN A 216 -15.67 1.13 -13.92
C GLN A 216 -16.12 2.05 -12.77
N LEU A 217 -15.17 2.54 -11.97
CA LEU A 217 -15.45 3.47 -10.86
C LEU A 217 -16.07 4.79 -11.34
N LEU A 218 -15.60 5.32 -12.47
CA LEU A 218 -16.10 6.57 -13.05
C LEU A 218 -17.43 6.40 -13.80
N VAL A 219 -17.63 5.26 -14.46
CA VAL A 219 -18.84 5.01 -15.27
C VAL A 219 -20.07 4.77 -14.41
N ASP A 220 -19.99 3.87 -13.42
CA ASP A 220 -21.17 3.47 -12.65
C ASP A 220 -20.93 3.28 -11.16
N ASP A 221 -19.79 3.73 -10.63
CA ASP A 221 -19.45 3.64 -9.21
C ASP A 221 -19.36 2.17 -8.74
N LEU A 222 -18.84 1.29 -9.61
CA LEU A 222 -18.66 -0.16 -9.45
C LEU A 222 -19.94 -1.00 -9.33
N LYS A 223 -21.12 -0.43 -9.62
CA LYS A 223 -22.40 -1.16 -9.55
C LYS A 223 -22.42 -2.43 -10.38
N THR A 224 -21.80 -2.43 -11.56
CA THR A 224 -21.73 -3.62 -12.43
C THR A 224 -20.87 -4.72 -11.81
N LEU A 225 -19.83 -4.39 -11.04
CA LEU A 225 -19.03 -5.37 -10.31
C LEU A 225 -19.83 -5.96 -9.15
N ASP A 226 -20.52 -5.13 -8.38
CA ASP A 226 -21.33 -5.55 -7.22
C ASP A 226 -22.44 -6.54 -7.61
N GLN A 227 -23.07 -6.34 -8.76
CA GLN A 227 -24.08 -7.27 -9.28
C GLN A 227 -23.49 -8.64 -9.67
N ARG A 228 -22.21 -8.70 -10.07
CA ARG A 228 -21.52 -9.97 -10.36
C ARG A 228 -21.14 -10.72 -9.09
N ALA A 229 -20.91 -10.00 -7.98
CA ALA A 229 -20.53 -10.57 -6.68
C ALA A 229 -21.72 -11.11 -5.84
N GLY A 230 -22.97 -10.84 -6.25
CA GLY A 230 -24.22 -11.25 -5.58
C GLY A 230 -24.46 -12.76 -5.35
N ARG A 231 -23.42 -13.60 -5.40
CA ARG A 231 -23.45 -15.02 -5.01
C ARG A 231 -22.69 -15.35 -3.71
N ARG A 232 -22.05 -14.39 -3.01
CA ARG A 232 -21.30 -14.67 -1.77
C ARG A 232 -21.92 -14.20 -0.45
N HIS A 233 -23.09 -13.53 -0.46
CA HIS A 233 -23.72 -12.99 0.77
C HIS A 233 -25.13 -13.55 1.05
N THR A 234 -25.33 -14.85 0.87
CA THR A 234 -26.49 -15.55 1.48
C THR A 234 -26.11 -16.93 2.00
N GLN A 235 -25.52 -16.97 3.19
CA GLN A 235 -25.84 -18.02 4.16
C GLN A 235 -26.07 -17.36 5.52
N PRO A 236 -27.33 -17.17 5.94
CA PRO A 236 -27.63 -16.92 7.34
C PRO A 236 -27.39 -18.21 8.14
N THR A 237 -26.83 -18.03 9.34
CA THR A 237 -26.80 -19.04 10.39
C THR A 237 -28.20 -19.41 10.87
#